data_AF-A0A1F2WT77-F1
#
_entry.id   AF-A0A1F2WT77-F1
#
_cell.length_a   1.000
_cell.length_b   1.000
_cell.length_c   1.000
_cell.angle_alpha   90.00
_cell.angle_beta   90.00
_cell.angle_gamma   90.00
#
_symmetry.space_group_name_H-M   'P 1'
#
loop_
_entity.id
_entity.type
_entity.pdbx_description
1 polymer ?
#
loop_
_entity_poly.entity_id
_entity_poly.type
_entity_poly.pdbx_seq_one_letter_code
_entity_poly.pdbx_strand_id
1 'polypeptide(L)'
;MSEERTAGGKEGIEGLPSLREILALPAFAGAELLSGESRLDEPVTWVHVSELMDAWRFLSGGEVLVSTGLELARATAPAREAYLRSLVEAGAQGLVLELVQWLLEVPGELLLTARLTEFPLVVFREEVRFADLTKAAHERILRPHVPSDREHWLDSLLAALVETGRSAGFMEGQLGPVLALPGRPRGILLATLEALLAYHFNIAETARKLGVRRQSIYYRLEQLEGMLGDLDEPYRRTSLVVALELLKHSPS
;
A
#
# COMPACT_ATOMS: atom_id res chain seq x y z
N MET A 1 -23.25 12.79 -32.70
CA MET A 1 -22.24 13.28 -31.75
C MET A 1 -22.18 12.25 -30.65
N SER A 2 -21.38 11.23 -30.94
CA SER A 2 -21.19 10.04 -30.14
C SER A 2 -19.82 10.14 -29.48
N GLU A 3 -19.70 9.44 -28.35
CA GLU A 3 -18.45 8.91 -27.77
C GLU A 3 -17.46 9.93 -27.20
N GLU A 4 -17.49 10.11 -25.88
CA GLU A 4 -16.27 10.27 -25.05
C GLU A 4 -16.58 10.19 -23.55
N ARG A 5 -17.00 9.03 -23.03
CA ARG A 5 -17.03 8.74 -21.58
C ARG A 5 -16.89 7.25 -21.31
N THR A 6 -15.74 6.64 -21.62
CA THR A 6 -15.50 5.22 -21.23
C THR A 6 -14.02 4.83 -21.20
N ALA A 7 -13.13 5.67 -20.68
CA ALA A 7 -11.71 5.32 -20.53
C ALA A 7 -11.08 5.62 -19.16
N GLY A 8 -11.84 6.13 -18.17
CA GLY A 8 -11.28 6.52 -16.86
C GLY A 8 -11.44 5.50 -15.73
N GLY A 9 -12.06 4.33 -15.96
CA GLY A 9 -12.53 3.44 -14.89
C GLY A 9 -11.70 2.17 -14.62
N LYS A 10 -10.69 1.85 -15.43
CA LYS A 10 -9.98 0.56 -15.34
C LYS A 10 -8.61 0.62 -14.66
N GLU A 11 -7.99 1.80 -14.53
CA GLU A 11 -6.65 1.91 -13.94
C GLU A 11 -6.64 1.99 -12.39
N GLY A 12 -7.79 2.25 -11.76
CA GLY A 12 -7.90 2.35 -10.28
C GLY A 12 -8.17 1.04 -9.53
N ILE A 13 -8.34 -0.07 -10.25
CA ILE A 13 -8.76 -1.38 -9.69
C ILE A 13 -7.57 -2.33 -9.51
N GLU A 14 -6.45 -2.10 -10.20
CA GLU A 14 -5.24 -2.91 -10.03
C GLU A 14 -4.60 -2.65 -8.66
N GLY A 15 -4.76 -3.62 -7.74
CA GLY A 15 -4.09 -3.62 -6.43
C GLY A 15 -4.99 -3.47 -5.20
N LEU A 16 -6.30 -3.25 -5.39
CA LEU A 16 -7.26 -3.22 -4.29
C LEU A 16 -7.42 -4.61 -3.65
N PRO A 17 -7.61 -4.70 -2.32
CA PRO A 17 -7.91 -5.97 -1.68
C PRO A 17 -9.28 -6.49 -2.10
N SER A 18 -9.37 -7.80 -2.25
CA SER A 18 -10.65 -8.51 -2.32
C SER A 18 -11.37 -8.51 -0.97
N LEU A 19 -12.69 -8.77 -0.98
CA LEU A 19 -13.45 -8.97 0.26
C LEU A 19 -12.88 -10.16 1.07
N ARG A 20 -12.41 -11.21 0.40
CA ARG A 20 -11.72 -12.35 1.01
C ARG A 20 -10.54 -11.90 1.86
N GLU A 21 -9.70 -11.02 1.31
CA GLU A 21 -8.53 -10.50 2.02
C GLU A 21 -8.90 -9.59 3.18
N ILE A 22 -9.97 -8.79 3.04
CA ILE A 22 -10.49 -7.96 4.14
C ILE A 22 -10.98 -8.85 5.29
N LEU A 23 -11.77 -9.89 5.01
CA LEU A 23 -12.28 -10.81 6.01
C LEU A 23 -11.19 -11.67 6.67
N ALA A 24 -10.04 -11.83 6.01
CA ALA A 24 -8.88 -12.52 6.58
C ALA A 24 -8.05 -11.66 7.55
N LEU A 25 -8.33 -10.35 7.67
CA LEU A 25 -7.61 -9.47 8.59
C LEU A 25 -7.92 -9.85 10.06
N PRO A 26 -6.96 -9.74 11.00
CA PRO A 26 -7.18 -10.08 12.40
C PRO A 26 -8.35 -9.33 13.05
N ALA A 27 -8.62 -8.08 12.62
CA ALA A 27 -9.74 -7.29 13.13
C ALA A 27 -11.11 -7.91 12.78
N PHE A 28 -11.19 -8.67 11.68
CA PHE A 28 -12.40 -9.37 11.24
C PHE A 28 -12.50 -10.79 11.79
N ALA A 29 -11.65 -11.17 12.76
CA ALA A 29 -11.78 -12.44 13.45
C ALA A 29 -13.18 -12.57 14.07
N GLY A 30 -13.84 -13.71 13.83
CA GLY A 30 -15.22 -13.94 14.27
C GLY A 30 -16.28 -13.55 13.24
N ALA A 31 -15.88 -13.00 12.07
CA ALA A 31 -16.78 -12.81 10.95
C ALA A 31 -17.30 -14.16 10.41
N GLU A 32 -18.61 -14.30 10.29
CA GLU A 32 -19.28 -15.46 9.69
C GLU A 32 -19.93 -15.03 8.37
N LEU A 33 -19.55 -15.69 7.27
CA LEU A 33 -20.18 -15.48 5.97
C LEU A 33 -21.44 -16.36 5.85
N LEU A 34 -22.58 -15.75 5.52
CA LEU A 34 -23.88 -16.43 5.41
C LEU A 34 -24.35 -16.61 3.97
N SER A 35 -23.74 -15.90 3.02
CA SER A 35 -24.06 -15.86 1.59
C SER A 35 -22.94 -15.16 0.81
N GLY A 36 -22.86 -15.40 -0.50
CA GLY A 36 -22.08 -14.59 -1.46
C GLY A 36 -20.63 -15.05 -1.65
N GLU A 37 -20.35 -16.32 -1.41
CA GLU A 37 -19.03 -16.95 -1.55
C GLU A 37 -18.40 -16.73 -2.94
N SER A 38 -19.22 -16.70 -3.98
CA SER A 38 -18.81 -16.50 -5.38
C SER A 38 -18.27 -15.09 -5.67
N ARG A 39 -18.55 -14.11 -4.80
CA ARG A 39 -18.17 -12.70 -4.96
C ARG A 39 -17.07 -12.23 -4.02
N LEU A 40 -16.47 -13.14 -3.24
CA LEU A 40 -15.44 -12.76 -2.26
C LEU A 40 -14.17 -12.21 -2.89
N ASP A 41 -13.89 -12.54 -4.15
CA ASP A 41 -12.68 -12.11 -4.84
C ASP A 41 -12.86 -10.77 -5.60
N GLU A 42 -14.06 -10.16 -5.48
CA GLU A 42 -14.32 -8.82 -6.01
C GLU A 42 -13.58 -7.73 -5.21
N PRO A 43 -13.09 -6.67 -5.87
CA PRO A 43 -12.30 -5.63 -5.24
C PRO A 43 -13.17 -4.77 -4.31
N VAL A 44 -12.65 -4.51 -3.10
CA VAL A 44 -13.26 -3.63 -2.11
C VAL A 44 -12.56 -2.27 -2.15
N THR A 45 -13.35 -1.23 -2.41
CA THR A 45 -12.86 0.16 -2.53
C THR A 45 -12.88 0.87 -1.18
N TRP A 46 -13.82 0.53 -0.29
CA TRP A 46 -13.98 1.15 1.02
C TRP A 46 -14.81 0.29 1.98
N VAL A 47 -14.62 0.49 3.28
CA VAL A 47 -15.52 -0.04 4.33
C VAL A 47 -16.19 1.13 5.03
N HIS A 48 -17.52 1.12 5.09
CA HIS A 48 -18.32 2.23 5.57
C HIS A 48 -19.29 1.79 6.67
N VAL A 49 -19.36 2.54 7.77
CA VAL A 49 -20.34 2.29 8.84
C VAL A 49 -21.57 3.16 8.57
N SER A 50 -22.76 2.57 8.49
CA SER A 50 -24.00 3.30 8.29
C SER A 50 -25.20 2.58 8.89
N GLU A 51 -26.14 3.37 9.42
CA GLU A 51 -27.45 2.90 9.88
C GLU A 51 -28.59 3.42 9.00
N LEU A 52 -28.26 4.13 7.91
CA LEU A 52 -29.26 4.75 7.06
C LEU A 52 -29.95 3.71 6.16
N MET A 53 -31.28 3.71 6.18
CA MET A 53 -32.10 2.90 5.28
C MET A 53 -32.12 3.42 3.84
N ASP A 54 -31.33 4.43 3.49
CA ASP A 54 -31.10 4.93 2.13
C ASP A 54 -29.61 5.11 1.80
N ALA A 55 -28.73 4.40 2.51
CA ALA A 55 -27.28 4.50 2.37
C ALA A 55 -26.76 4.29 0.93
N TRP A 56 -27.46 3.49 0.12
CA TRP A 56 -27.10 3.22 -1.29
C TRP A 56 -26.99 4.48 -2.14
N ARG A 57 -27.69 5.57 -1.77
CA ARG A 57 -27.67 6.86 -2.50
C ARG A 57 -26.30 7.54 -2.49
N PHE A 58 -25.43 7.14 -1.58
CA PHE A 58 -24.11 7.73 -1.37
C PHE A 58 -22.97 6.82 -1.81
N LEU A 59 -23.29 5.63 -2.34
CA LEU A 59 -22.30 4.66 -2.80
C LEU A 59 -21.88 4.96 -4.23
N SER A 60 -20.61 4.69 -4.52
CA SER A 60 -20.00 4.77 -5.85
C SER A 60 -19.70 3.38 -6.43
N GLY A 61 -19.92 2.31 -5.66
CA GLY A 61 -19.62 0.94 -6.01
C GLY A 61 -18.29 0.47 -5.40
N GLY A 62 -18.22 -0.82 -5.05
CA GLY A 62 -17.05 -1.42 -4.41
C GLY A 62 -17.05 -1.36 -2.88
N GLU A 63 -18.00 -0.67 -2.26
CA GLU A 63 -18.01 -0.49 -0.81
C GLU A 63 -18.65 -1.67 -0.06
N VAL A 64 -18.14 -1.93 1.14
CA VAL A 64 -18.76 -2.85 2.13
C VAL A 64 -19.38 -2.02 3.24
N LEU A 65 -20.64 -2.28 3.56
CA LEU A 65 -21.35 -1.59 4.64
C LEU A 65 -21.26 -2.39 5.94
N VAL A 66 -21.08 -1.68 7.05
CA VAL A 66 -21.10 -2.23 8.40
C VAL A 66 -22.22 -1.54 9.19
N SER A 67 -23.06 -2.31 9.87
CA SER A 67 -24.21 -1.81 10.60
C SER A 67 -24.49 -2.67 11.83
N THR A 68 -25.00 -2.04 12.89
CA THR A 68 -25.59 -2.73 14.06
C THR A 68 -26.99 -3.30 13.77
N GLY A 69 -27.54 -2.99 12.59
CA GLY A 69 -28.85 -3.44 12.15
C GLY A 69 -30.01 -2.75 12.87
N LEU A 70 -29.79 -1.63 13.57
CA LEU A 70 -30.83 -0.96 14.36
C LEU A 70 -32.06 -0.60 13.54
N GLU A 71 -31.85 0.07 12.39
CA GLU A 71 -32.96 0.47 11.54
C GLU A 71 -33.53 -0.73 10.76
N LEU A 72 -32.71 -1.74 10.46
CA LEU A 72 -33.21 -3.01 9.90
C LEU A 72 -34.12 -3.73 10.89
N ALA A 73 -33.80 -3.77 12.19
CA ALA A 73 -34.62 -4.40 13.21
C ALA A 73 -36.01 -3.76 13.30
N ARG A 74 -36.10 -2.44 13.07
CA ARG A 74 -37.36 -1.66 13.07
C ARG A 74 -38.13 -1.73 11.75
N ALA A 75 -37.43 -1.99 10.65
CA ALA A 75 -38.02 -2.03 9.32
C ALA A 75 -38.97 -3.23 9.14
N THR A 76 -39.92 -3.09 8.23
CA THR A 76 -40.79 -4.18 7.78
C THR A 76 -40.03 -5.13 6.85
N ALA A 77 -40.51 -6.36 6.69
CA ALA A 77 -39.89 -7.33 5.78
C ALA A 77 -39.71 -6.80 4.35
N PRO A 78 -40.72 -6.16 3.71
CA PRO A 78 -40.53 -5.58 2.38
C PRO A 78 -39.47 -4.47 2.33
N ALA A 79 -39.35 -3.66 3.38
CA ALA A 79 -38.36 -2.60 3.46
C ALA A 79 -36.93 -3.14 3.59
N ARG A 80 -36.73 -4.22 4.34
CA ARG A 80 -35.44 -4.92 4.47
C ARG A 80 -35.00 -5.54 3.15
N GLU A 81 -35.91 -6.21 2.45
CA GLU A 81 -35.65 -6.73 1.11
C GLU A 81 -35.25 -5.61 0.14
N ALA A 82 -36.04 -4.52 0.11
CA ALA A 82 -35.76 -3.38 -0.75
C ALA A 82 -34.39 -2.75 -0.44
N TYR A 83 -34.05 -2.58 0.83
CA TYR A 83 -32.74 -2.07 1.26
C TYR A 83 -31.60 -2.90 0.68
N LEU A 84 -31.63 -4.23 0.85
CA LEU A 84 -30.57 -5.09 0.35
C LEU A 84 -30.48 -5.05 -1.18
N ARG A 85 -31.62 -5.09 -1.88
CA ARG A 85 -31.64 -4.97 -3.35
C ARG A 85 -31.02 -3.66 -3.82
N SER A 86 -31.33 -2.55 -3.16
CA SER A 86 -30.75 -1.24 -3.51
C SER A 86 -29.24 -1.18 -3.25
N LEU A 87 -28.71 -1.87 -2.23
CA LEU A 87 -27.26 -2.00 -2.05
C LEU A 87 -26.61 -2.79 -3.19
N VAL A 88 -27.23 -3.90 -3.62
CA VAL A 88 -26.75 -4.70 -4.77
C VAL A 88 -26.74 -3.84 -6.04
N GLU A 89 -27.84 -3.13 -6.32
CA GLU A 89 -27.98 -2.26 -7.50
C GLU A 89 -26.97 -1.11 -7.49
N ALA A 90 -26.63 -0.57 -6.32
CA ALA A 90 -25.61 0.46 -6.16
C ALA A 90 -24.17 -0.07 -6.25
N GLY A 91 -23.97 -1.37 -6.43
CA GLY A 91 -22.66 -1.98 -6.61
C GLY A 91 -21.88 -2.18 -5.29
N ALA A 92 -22.57 -2.24 -4.16
CA ALA A 92 -21.93 -2.64 -2.90
C ALA A 92 -21.34 -4.06 -3.03
N GLN A 93 -20.28 -4.33 -2.28
CA GLN A 93 -19.59 -5.63 -2.26
C GLN A 93 -19.94 -6.48 -1.05
N GLY A 94 -20.65 -5.92 -0.07
CA GLY A 94 -21.18 -6.72 1.03
C GLY A 94 -21.86 -5.89 2.11
N LEU A 95 -22.60 -6.59 2.96
CA LEU A 95 -23.18 -6.06 4.20
C LEU A 95 -22.68 -6.89 5.38
N VAL A 96 -22.15 -6.19 6.38
CA VAL A 96 -21.68 -6.73 7.65
C VAL A 96 -22.65 -6.29 8.74
N LEU A 97 -23.20 -7.26 9.49
CA LEU A 97 -24.13 -7.00 10.59
C LEU A 97 -23.58 -7.48 11.93
N GLU A 98 -23.61 -6.61 12.94
CA GLU A 98 -23.39 -7.02 14.33
C GLU A 98 -24.71 -7.48 14.96
N LEU A 99 -24.77 -8.75 15.38
CA LEU A 99 -25.97 -9.41 15.87
C LEU A 99 -26.07 -9.46 17.40
N VAL A 100 -25.76 -8.35 18.09
CA VAL A 100 -25.57 -8.34 19.55
C VAL A 100 -26.68 -7.63 20.31
N GLN A 101 -27.00 -6.37 19.94
CA GLN A 101 -27.88 -5.53 20.75
C GLN A 101 -29.23 -5.25 20.09
N TRP A 102 -29.23 -4.80 18.84
CA TRP A 102 -30.45 -4.28 18.18
C TRP A 102 -31.07 -5.28 17.23
N LEU A 103 -30.22 -5.95 16.46
CA LEU A 103 -30.56 -7.09 15.64
C LEU A 103 -29.90 -8.31 16.29
N LEU A 104 -30.65 -9.37 16.61
CA LEU A 104 -30.10 -10.56 17.28
C LEU A 104 -29.93 -11.74 16.32
N GLU A 105 -30.72 -11.75 15.25
CA GLU A 105 -30.65 -12.73 14.18
C GLU A 105 -30.90 -12.02 12.85
N VAL A 106 -30.33 -12.57 11.77
CA VAL A 106 -30.60 -12.06 10.43
C VAL A 106 -32.05 -12.36 10.05
N PRO A 107 -32.86 -11.35 9.68
CA PRO A 107 -34.22 -11.58 9.20
C PRO A 107 -34.22 -12.49 7.97
N GLY A 108 -35.13 -13.47 7.94
CA GLY A 108 -35.14 -14.52 6.91
C GLY A 108 -35.25 -13.97 5.48
N GLU A 109 -36.03 -12.91 5.30
CA GLU A 109 -36.20 -12.19 4.03
C GLU A 109 -34.89 -11.54 3.56
N LEU A 110 -34.08 -11.02 4.48
CA LEU A 110 -32.80 -10.39 4.18
C LEU A 110 -31.79 -11.45 3.71
N LEU A 111 -31.71 -12.57 4.44
CA LEU A 111 -30.85 -13.70 4.10
C LEU A 111 -31.25 -14.36 2.79
N LEU A 112 -32.55 -14.55 2.56
CA LEU A 112 -33.07 -15.11 1.32
C LEU A 112 -32.71 -14.21 0.13
N THR A 113 -32.91 -12.89 0.28
CA THR A 113 -32.56 -11.92 -0.77
C THR A 113 -31.06 -11.96 -1.06
N ALA A 114 -30.22 -11.98 -0.02
CA ALA A 114 -28.76 -12.05 -0.18
C ALA A 114 -28.32 -13.31 -0.93
N ARG A 115 -28.92 -14.47 -0.64
CA ARG A 115 -28.62 -15.73 -1.34
C ARG A 115 -29.07 -15.69 -2.80
N LEU A 116 -30.24 -15.13 -3.08
CA LEU A 116 -30.75 -15.02 -4.45
C LEU A 116 -29.91 -14.09 -5.33
N THR A 117 -29.29 -13.07 -4.74
CA THR A 117 -28.44 -12.10 -5.45
C THR A 117 -26.95 -12.43 -5.34
N GLU A 118 -26.60 -13.57 -4.72
CA GLU A 118 -25.22 -13.95 -4.36
C GLU A 118 -24.46 -12.82 -3.64
N PHE A 119 -25.18 -11.96 -2.92
CA PHE A 119 -24.61 -10.81 -2.24
C PHE A 119 -23.94 -11.24 -0.94
N PRO A 120 -22.67 -10.83 -0.70
CA PRO A 120 -21.99 -11.13 0.54
C PRO A 120 -22.70 -10.57 1.76
N LEU A 121 -23.17 -11.46 2.63
CA LEU A 121 -23.76 -11.12 3.92
C LEU A 121 -22.91 -11.74 5.01
N VAL A 122 -22.27 -10.89 5.81
CA VAL A 122 -21.34 -11.26 6.87
C VAL A 122 -21.94 -10.84 8.20
N VAL A 123 -21.73 -11.64 9.25
CA VAL A 123 -22.22 -11.33 10.59
C VAL A 123 -21.14 -11.47 11.65
N PHE A 124 -21.25 -10.66 12.70
CA PHE A 124 -20.55 -10.84 13.96
C PHE A 124 -21.57 -11.19 15.04
N ARG A 125 -21.30 -12.23 15.82
CA ARG A 125 -22.15 -12.67 16.95
C ARG A 125 -21.67 -12.16 18.31
N GLU A 126 -20.57 -11.45 18.31
CA GLU A 126 -19.96 -10.82 19.48
C GLU A 126 -19.75 -9.35 19.18
N GLU A 127 -19.63 -8.53 20.23
CA GLU A 127 -19.43 -7.09 20.09
C GLU A 127 -18.09 -6.82 19.39
N VAL A 128 -18.13 -6.04 18.31
CA VAL A 128 -16.94 -5.65 17.56
C VAL A 128 -16.83 -4.15 17.48
N ARG A 129 -15.62 -3.66 17.68
CA ARG A 129 -15.34 -2.24 17.56
C ARG A 129 -15.26 -1.88 16.08
N PHE A 130 -16.30 -1.26 15.54
CA PHE A 130 -16.31 -0.83 14.13
C PHE A 130 -15.15 0.10 13.78
N ALA A 131 -14.62 0.85 14.74
CA ALA A 131 -13.39 1.64 14.58
C ALA A 131 -12.17 0.75 14.25
N ASP A 132 -12.05 -0.43 14.84
CA ASP A 132 -10.96 -1.37 14.57
C ASP A 132 -11.13 -2.04 13.21
N LEU A 133 -12.38 -2.41 12.85
CA LEU A 133 -12.72 -2.95 11.51
C LEU A 133 -12.37 -1.97 10.40
N THR A 134 -12.90 -0.74 10.51
CA THR A 134 -12.68 0.31 9.50
C THR A 134 -11.22 0.69 9.40
N LYS A 135 -10.51 0.87 10.52
CA LYS A 135 -9.08 1.15 10.52
C LYS A 135 -8.29 0.05 9.79
N ALA A 136 -8.49 -1.21 10.16
CA ALA A 136 -7.76 -2.33 9.56
C ALA A 136 -8.04 -2.46 8.05
N ALA A 137 -9.30 -2.32 7.65
CA ALA A 137 -9.70 -2.36 6.24
C ALA A 137 -9.11 -1.18 5.45
N HIS A 138 -9.23 0.05 5.95
CA HIS A 138 -8.67 1.23 5.29
C HIS A 138 -7.15 1.17 5.20
N GLU A 139 -6.45 0.68 6.23
CA GLU A 139 -5.01 0.44 6.16
C GLU A 139 -4.65 -0.57 5.05
N ARG A 140 -5.46 -1.62 4.86
CA ARG A 140 -5.24 -2.61 3.79
C ARG A 140 -5.56 -2.04 2.40
N ILE A 141 -6.59 -1.20 2.29
CA ILE A 141 -7.01 -0.55 1.03
C ILE A 141 -6.01 0.52 0.61
N LEU A 142 -5.58 1.36 1.56
CA LEU A 142 -4.67 2.48 1.30
C LEU A 142 -3.20 2.06 1.21
N ARG A 143 -2.86 0.82 1.58
CA ARG A 143 -1.52 0.28 1.37
C ARG A 143 -1.24 0.27 -0.12
N PRO A 144 -0.17 0.95 -0.58
CA PRO A 144 0.22 0.87 -1.97
C PRO A 144 0.40 -0.60 -2.36
N HIS A 145 -0.27 -1.05 -3.42
CA HIS A 145 0.13 -2.29 -4.07
C HIS A 145 1.52 -2.04 -4.61
N VAL A 146 2.52 -2.55 -3.90
CA VAL A 146 3.89 -2.63 -4.40
C VAL A 146 3.92 -3.96 -5.15
N PRO A 147 3.95 -3.97 -6.50
CA PRO A 147 4.21 -5.21 -7.22
C PRO A 147 5.49 -5.79 -6.64
N SER A 148 5.52 -7.12 -6.45
CA SER A 148 6.70 -7.87 -6.01
C SER A 148 7.96 -7.59 -6.85
N ASP A 149 7.79 -6.95 -8.01
CA ASP A 149 8.86 -6.54 -8.91
C ASP A 149 9.62 -5.30 -8.41
N ARG A 150 9.18 -4.63 -7.32
CA ARG A 150 9.86 -3.43 -6.83
C ARG A 150 11.20 -3.70 -6.13
N GLU A 151 11.51 -4.96 -5.78
CA GLU A 151 12.88 -5.35 -5.43
C GLU A 151 13.77 -5.51 -6.66
N HIS A 152 13.22 -5.88 -7.82
CA HIS A 152 14.00 -6.16 -9.03
C HIS A 152 13.98 -5.05 -10.10
N TRP A 153 13.07 -4.08 -10.06
CA TRP A 153 13.03 -3.01 -11.08
C TRP A 153 14.28 -2.12 -11.03
N LEU A 154 14.82 -1.88 -9.84
CA LEU A 154 16.05 -1.12 -9.69
C LEU A 154 17.20 -1.93 -10.30
N ASP A 155 17.32 -3.21 -9.95
CA ASP A 155 18.31 -4.10 -10.53
C ASP A 155 18.17 -4.20 -12.06
N SER A 156 16.95 -4.27 -12.57
CA SER A 156 16.65 -4.30 -14.01
C SER A 156 17.00 -2.97 -14.71
N LEU A 157 16.73 -1.85 -14.05
CA LEU A 157 17.11 -0.52 -14.55
C LEU A 157 18.63 -0.36 -14.56
N LEU A 158 19.31 -0.77 -13.49
CA LEU A 158 20.77 -0.73 -13.39
C LEU A 158 21.40 -1.66 -14.45
N ALA A 159 20.85 -2.87 -14.63
CA ALA A 159 21.26 -3.79 -15.68
C ALA A 159 21.09 -3.18 -17.08
N ALA A 160 19.94 -2.58 -17.38
CA ALA A 160 19.71 -1.88 -18.65
C ALA A 160 20.70 -0.72 -18.89
N LEU A 161 21.08 0.02 -17.84
CA LEU A 161 22.10 1.08 -17.94
C LEU A 161 23.49 0.51 -18.24
N VAL A 162 23.83 -0.67 -17.71
CA VAL A 162 25.07 -1.38 -18.01
C VAL A 162 25.05 -1.93 -19.45
N GLU A 163 23.98 -2.60 -19.85
CA GLU A 163 23.82 -3.18 -21.20
C GLU A 163 23.87 -2.12 -22.30
N THR A 164 23.27 -0.95 -22.06
CA THR A 164 23.29 0.17 -23.01
C THR A 164 24.63 0.92 -23.04
N GLY A 165 25.60 0.55 -22.19
CA GLY A 165 26.91 1.22 -22.08
C GLY A 165 26.86 2.62 -21.50
N ARG A 166 25.72 3.05 -20.94
CA ARG A 166 25.52 4.40 -20.39
C ARG A 166 26.01 4.53 -18.95
N SER A 167 26.19 3.42 -18.25
CA SER A 167 26.67 3.37 -16.86
C SER A 167 28.07 3.96 -16.70
N ALA A 168 29.00 3.70 -17.62
CA ALA A 168 30.39 4.15 -17.50
C ALA A 168 30.53 5.68 -17.45
N GLY A 169 29.87 6.38 -18.38
CA GLY A 169 29.89 7.85 -18.41
C GLY A 169 29.19 8.48 -17.21
N PHE A 170 28.12 7.84 -16.71
CA PHE A 170 27.45 8.26 -15.49
C PHE A 170 28.35 8.08 -14.26
N MET A 171 28.96 6.90 -14.09
CA MET A 171 29.87 6.62 -12.97
C MET A 171 31.09 7.54 -12.97
N GLU A 172 31.68 7.80 -14.14
CA GLU A 172 32.80 8.74 -14.27
C GLU A 172 32.38 10.15 -13.84
N GLY A 173 31.21 10.62 -14.28
CA GLY A 173 30.70 11.95 -13.91
C GLY A 173 30.32 12.11 -12.43
N GLN A 174 29.95 11.02 -11.75
CA GLN A 174 29.52 11.06 -10.34
C GLN A 174 30.61 10.68 -9.34
N LEU A 175 31.48 9.71 -9.66
CA LEU A 175 32.47 9.13 -8.74
C LEU A 175 33.91 9.15 -9.28
N GLY A 176 34.15 9.62 -10.51
CA GLY A 176 35.46 9.59 -11.18
C GLY A 176 36.63 10.06 -10.30
N PRO A 177 36.56 11.24 -9.66
CA PRO A 177 37.63 11.74 -8.78
C PRO A 177 37.97 10.80 -7.62
N VAL A 178 36.98 10.11 -7.04
CA VAL A 178 37.19 9.14 -5.95
C VAL A 178 37.71 7.80 -6.50
N LEU A 179 37.20 7.37 -7.66
CA LEU A 179 37.63 6.12 -8.32
C LEU A 179 39.08 6.15 -8.80
N ALA A 180 39.59 7.35 -9.14
CA ALA A 180 40.98 7.60 -9.52
C ALA A 180 41.98 7.50 -8.36
N LEU A 181 41.52 7.44 -7.11
CA LEU A 181 42.41 7.34 -5.94
C LEU A 181 43.06 5.95 -5.83
N PRO A 182 44.23 5.86 -5.15
CA PRO A 182 44.84 4.59 -4.81
C PRO A 182 43.89 3.70 -4.00
N GLY A 183 44.04 2.37 -4.10
CA GLY A 183 43.06 1.40 -3.61
C GLY A 183 42.64 1.58 -2.14
N ARG A 184 43.58 1.87 -1.24
CA ARG A 184 43.27 2.07 0.19
C ARG A 184 42.50 3.37 0.46
N PRO A 185 42.98 4.56 0.05
CA PRO A 185 42.19 5.80 0.13
C PRO A 185 40.81 5.70 -0.53
N ARG A 186 40.74 5.12 -1.74
CA ARG A 186 39.50 4.92 -2.49
C ARG A 186 38.48 4.12 -1.68
N GLY A 187 38.87 2.95 -1.18
CA GLY A 187 37.97 2.09 -0.41
C GLY A 187 37.44 2.76 0.86
N ILE A 188 38.29 3.54 1.55
CA ILE A 188 37.90 4.27 2.76
C ILE A 188 36.86 5.35 2.45
N LEU A 189 37.06 6.14 1.39
CA LEU A 189 36.15 7.21 1.02
C LEU A 189 34.82 6.68 0.45
N LEU A 190 34.85 5.63 -0.37
CA LEU A 190 33.63 4.98 -0.87
C LEU A 190 32.79 4.40 0.28
N ALA A 191 33.40 3.65 1.20
CA ALA A 191 32.70 3.13 2.37
C ALA A 191 32.14 4.24 3.26
N THR A 192 32.83 5.39 3.32
CA THR A 192 32.35 6.55 4.08
C THR A 192 31.18 7.23 3.40
N LEU A 193 31.22 7.41 2.08
CA LEU A 193 30.14 7.98 1.29
C LEU A 193 28.88 7.11 1.37
N GLU A 194 29.03 5.79 1.21
CA GLU A 194 27.93 4.84 1.34
C GLU A 194 27.27 4.93 2.71
N ALA A 195 28.07 4.95 3.79
CA ALA A 195 27.54 5.10 5.14
C ALA A 195 26.87 6.47 5.37
N LEU A 196 27.46 7.56 4.88
CA LEU A 196 26.85 8.89 4.97
C LEU A 196 25.48 8.92 4.31
N LEU A 197 25.33 8.36 3.11
CA LEU A 197 24.06 8.28 2.41
C LEU A 197 23.04 7.40 3.15
N ALA A 198 23.47 6.22 3.61
CA ALA A 198 22.61 5.27 4.33
C ALA A 198 22.08 5.81 5.68
N TYR A 199 22.84 6.70 6.33
CA TYR A 199 22.45 7.31 7.60
C TYR A 199 22.05 8.78 7.46
N HIS A 200 21.64 9.22 6.27
CA HIS A 200 21.15 10.58 6.01
C HIS A 200 22.09 11.69 6.53
N PHE A 201 23.39 11.50 6.32
CA PHE A 201 24.48 12.38 6.78
C PHE A 201 24.52 12.58 8.31
N ASN A 202 23.91 11.68 9.08
CA ASN A 202 24.08 11.63 10.52
C ASN A 202 25.50 11.17 10.88
N ILE A 203 26.35 12.13 11.24
CA ILE A 203 27.77 11.92 11.54
C ILE A 203 27.97 10.94 12.71
N ALA A 204 27.09 10.97 13.72
CA ALA A 204 27.21 10.10 14.88
C ALA A 204 26.94 8.64 14.51
N GLU A 205 25.86 8.38 13.75
CA GLU A 205 25.50 7.04 13.29
C GLU A 205 26.50 6.51 12.25
N THR A 206 26.97 7.37 11.36
CA THR A 206 28.00 7.03 10.37
C THR A 206 29.31 6.62 11.05
N ALA A 207 29.78 7.41 12.02
CA ALA A 207 30.99 7.11 12.79
C ALA A 207 30.86 5.78 13.55
N ARG A 208 29.69 5.54 14.16
CA ARG A 208 29.36 4.29 14.85
C ARG A 208 29.38 3.09 13.90
N LYS A 209 28.75 3.20 12.72
CA LYS A 209 28.73 2.13 11.70
C LYS A 209 30.13 1.77 11.23
N LEU A 210 30.98 2.77 10.98
CA LEU A 210 32.32 2.57 10.44
C LEU A 210 33.37 2.24 11.52
N GLY A 211 33.00 2.26 12.80
CA GLY A 211 33.93 2.02 13.91
C GLY A 211 35.03 3.08 14.02
N VAL A 212 34.75 4.33 13.63
CA VAL A 212 35.72 5.43 13.64
C VAL A 212 35.24 6.60 14.50
N ARG A 213 36.14 7.55 14.79
CA ARG A 213 35.77 8.77 15.52
C ARG A 213 35.03 9.74 14.60
N ARG A 214 34.12 10.55 15.15
CA ARG A 214 33.39 11.60 14.41
C ARG A 214 34.31 12.53 13.62
N GLN A 215 35.47 12.89 14.19
CA GLN A 215 36.44 13.74 13.51
C GLN A 215 36.98 13.13 12.21
N SER A 216 37.12 11.80 12.16
CA SER A 216 37.50 11.11 10.93
C SER A 216 36.41 11.18 9.87
N ILE A 217 35.13 11.20 10.25
CA ILE A 217 34.01 11.39 9.32
C ILE A 217 34.02 12.81 8.78
N TYR A 218 34.16 13.83 9.64
CA TYR A 218 34.24 15.23 9.17
C TYR A 218 35.36 15.45 8.17
N TYR A 219 36.56 14.94 8.46
CA TYR A 219 37.69 15.03 7.54
C TYR A 219 37.41 14.33 6.20
N ARG A 220 36.81 13.14 6.21
CA ARG A 220 36.47 12.41 4.98
C ARG A 220 35.33 13.07 4.22
N LEU A 221 34.37 13.67 4.91
CA LEU A 221 33.29 14.43 4.31
C LEU A 221 33.85 15.64 3.55
N GLU A 222 34.75 16.39 4.17
CA GLU A 222 35.45 17.51 3.52
C GLU A 222 36.23 17.06 2.27
N GLN A 223 36.92 15.91 2.35
CA GLN A 223 37.59 15.31 1.19
C GLN A 223 36.59 14.94 0.08
N LEU A 224 35.46 14.33 0.44
CA LEU A 224 34.41 13.95 -0.50
C LEU A 224 33.77 15.18 -1.14
N GLU A 225 33.46 16.23 -0.38
CA GLU A 225 32.91 17.49 -0.90
C GLU A 225 33.92 18.20 -1.81
N GLY A 226 35.22 18.16 -1.46
CA GLY A 226 36.28 18.70 -2.32
C GLY A 226 36.42 17.96 -3.65
N MET A 227 36.11 16.66 -3.69
CA MET A 227 36.21 15.83 -4.90
C MET A 227 34.91 15.79 -5.71
N LEU A 228 33.77 15.79 -5.04
CA LEU A 228 32.46 15.50 -5.58
C LEU A 228 31.52 16.71 -5.53
N GLY A 229 31.93 17.87 -5.02
CA GLY A 229 31.08 19.04 -4.88
C GLY A 229 30.07 18.93 -3.73
N ASP A 230 29.05 19.79 -3.75
CA ASP A 230 28.10 19.96 -2.64
C ASP A 230 27.19 18.73 -2.44
N LEU A 231 27.48 17.95 -1.40
CA LEU A 231 26.76 16.72 -1.07
C LEU A 231 25.41 16.95 -0.40
N ASP A 232 25.01 18.19 -0.08
CA ASP A 232 23.68 18.48 0.46
C ASP A 232 22.61 18.61 -0.62
N GLU A 233 23.01 18.81 -1.88
CA GLU A 233 22.09 18.92 -3.01
C GLU A 233 21.31 17.60 -3.22
N PRO A 234 19.95 17.63 -3.19
CA PRO A 234 19.14 16.41 -3.29
C PRO A 234 19.39 15.59 -4.57
N TYR A 235 19.57 16.29 -5.70
CA TYR A 235 19.84 15.64 -6.98
C TYR A 235 21.23 14.95 -6.99
N ARG A 236 22.23 15.57 -6.36
CA ARG A 236 23.56 14.99 -6.23
C ARG A 236 23.56 13.77 -5.33
N ARG A 237 22.88 13.81 -4.17
CA ARG A 237 22.72 12.65 -3.29
C ARG A 237 22.10 11.47 -4.02
N THR A 238 21.02 11.71 -4.77
CA THR A 238 20.34 10.68 -5.56
C THR A 238 21.28 10.09 -6.61
N SER A 239 22.00 10.94 -7.33
CA SER A 239 22.95 10.50 -8.37
C SER A 239 24.09 9.66 -7.80
N LEU A 240 24.59 10.00 -6.60
CA LEU A 240 25.63 9.24 -5.91
C LEU A 240 25.15 7.88 -5.41
N VAL A 241 23.91 7.78 -4.93
CA VAL A 241 23.30 6.48 -4.58
C VAL A 241 23.27 5.58 -5.82
N VAL A 242 22.77 6.08 -6.95
CA VAL A 242 22.72 5.30 -8.19
C VAL A 242 24.12 4.90 -8.66
N ALA A 243 25.10 5.80 -8.57
CA ALA A 243 26.47 5.50 -8.97
C ALA A 243 27.13 4.43 -8.09
N LEU A 244 26.87 4.43 -6.78
CA LEU A 244 27.34 3.39 -5.87
C LEU A 244 26.68 2.05 -6.13
N GLU A 245 25.38 2.04 -6.44
CA GLU A 245 24.70 0.79 -6.81
C GLU A 245 25.23 0.23 -8.14
N LEU A 246 25.45 1.06 -9.16
CA LEU A 246 26.10 0.63 -10.41
C LEU A 246 27.50 0.07 -10.17
N LEU A 247 28.26 0.64 -9.24
CA LEU A 247 29.60 0.16 -8.90
C LEU A 247 29.56 -1.25 -8.29
N LYS A 248 28.54 -1.57 -7.48
CA LYS A 248 28.34 -2.91 -6.91
C LYS A 248 27.94 -3.95 -7.96
N HIS A 249 27.24 -3.52 -9.00
CA HIS A 249 26.74 -4.38 -10.08
C HIS A 249 27.71 -4.52 -11.27
N SER A 250 28.77 -3.70 -11.32
CA SER A 250 29.78 -3.80 -12.37
C SER A 250 30.70 -5.00 -12.11
N PRO A 251 30.86 -5.94 -13.06
CA PRO A 251 31.79 -7.05 -12.90
C PRO A 251 33.23 -6.51 -12.73
N SER A 252 33.96 -7.12 -11.80
CA SER A 252 35.35 -6.77 -11.47
C SER A 252 36.33 -7.05 -12.60
#